data_AF-A0A3M3WKL6-F1
#
_entry.id   AF-A0A3M3WKL6-F1
#
_cell.length_a   1.000
_cell.length_b   1.000
_cell.length_c   1.000
_cell.angle_alpha   90.00
_cell.angle_beta   90.00
_cell.angle_gamma   90.00
#
_symmetry.space_group_name_H-M   'P 1'
#
loop_
_entity.id
_entity.type
_entity.pdbx_description
1 polymer ?
#
loop_
_entity_poly.entity_id
_entity_poly.type
_entity_poly.pdbx_seq_one_letter_code
_entity_poly.pdbx_strand_id
1 'polypeptide(L)'
;SNDLTQYLLAVDRNNPRVADLYDYLHPAVLQALQSVVRDAHAEGKPVSICGEMAGDPAAAVLLMAMGFDSLSMNATNLPKVKWMLRQINLSKAKELLAQLMTNDNPQVISSSLQLALKNLGLSRMINPSSVKGH
;
A
#
# COMPACT_ATOMS: atom_id res chain seq x y z
N SER A 1 -2.97 -0.06 9.86
CA SER A 1 -2.85 0.88 8.74
C SER A 1 -3.91 1.97 8.84
N ASN A 2 -5.19 1.61 8.97
CA ASN A 2 -6.28 2.58 8.96
C ASN A 2 -6.15 3.71 10.00
N ASP A 3 -6.00 3.38 11.28
CA ASP A 3 -5.88 4.40 12.33
C ASP A 3 -4.61 5.23 12.19
N LEU A 4 -3.49 4.60 11.81
CA LEU A 4 -2.24 5.31 11.53
C LEU A 4 -2.45 6.38 10.45
N THR A 5 -3.12 6.05 9.35
CA THR A 5 -3.45 7.01 8.29
C THR A 5 -4.34 8.13 8.81
N GLN A 6 -5.40 7.80 9.56
CA GLN A 6 -6.32 8.79 10.14
C GLN A 6 -5.62 9.77 11.09
N TYR A 7 -4.75 9.29 11.97
CA TYR A 7 -3.99 10.15 12.88
C TYR A 7 -2.90 10.94 12.17
N LEU A 8 -2.17 10.32 11.24
CA LEU A 8 -1.05 10.98 10.56
C LEU A 8 -1.54 12.07 9.60
N LEU A 9 -2.67 11.86 8.94
CA LEU A 9 -3.27 12.86 8.03
C LEU A 9 -4.23 13.81 8.75
N ALA A 10 -4.55 13.55 10.02
CA ALA A 10 -5.60 14.26 10.77
C ALA A 10 -6.97 14.25 10.04
N VAL A 11 -7.32 13.12 9.43
CA VAL A 11 -8.55 12.94 8.63
C VAL A 11 -9.41 11.83 9.23
N ASP A 12 -10.65 12.17 9.59
CA ASP A 12 -11.65 11.18 9.95
C ASP A 12 -12.30 10.57 8.70
N ARG A 13 -11.96 9.31 8.41
CA ARG A 13 -12.48 8.57 7.25
C ARG A 13 -13.99 8.31 7.31
N ASN A 14 -14.61 8.41 8.50
CA ASN A 14 -16.05 8.27 8.67
C ASN A 14 -16.81 9.59 8.50
N ASN A 15 -16.09 10.72 8.35
CA ASN A 15 -16.69 12.03 8.12
C ASN A 15 -16.76 12.32 6.61
N PRO A 16 -17.95 12.32 5.98
CA PRO A 16 -18.08 12.48 4.54
C PRO A 16 -17.50 13.80 3.98
N ARG A 17 -17.31 14.82 4.84
CA ARG A 17 -16.76 16.11 4.42
C ARG A 17 -15.26 16.07 4.15
N VAL A 18 -14.54 15.10 4.72
CA VAL A 18 -13.07 14.99 4.65
C VAL A 18 -12.59 13.61 4.29
N ALA A 19 -13.48 12.61 4.17
CA ALA A 19 -13.12 11.23 3.86
C ALA A 19 -12.31 11.09 2.56
N ASP A 20 -12.49 11.99 1.59
CA ASP A 20 -11.73 11.98 0.33
C ASP A 20 -10.23 12.33 0.50
N LEU A 21 -9.85 12.90 1.66
CA LEU A 21 -8.45 13.19 2.00
C LEU A 21 -7.75 11.98 2.64
N TYR A 22 -8.49 10.92 2.99
CA TYR A 22 -7.92 9.70 3.53
C TYR A 22 -7.25 8.90 2.41
N ASP A 23 -5.92 8.80 2.45
CA ASP A 23 -5.17 7.98 1.50
C ASP A 23 -4.02 7.25 2.19
N TYR A 24 -4.08 5.92 2.24
CA TYR A 24 -3.00 5.10 2.80
C TYR A 24 -1.75 5.02 1.91
N LEU A 25 -1.80 5.52 0.67
CA LEU A 25 -0.65 5.70 -0.22
C LEU A 25 -0.02 7.10 -0.08
N HIS A 26 -0.50 7.94 0.83
CA HIS A 26 0.13 9.22 1.11
C HIS A 26 1.62 9.05 1.48
N PRO A 27 2.55 9.86 0.91
CA PRO A 27 3.98 9.66 1.12
C PRO A 27 4.38 9.61 2.60
N ALA A 28 3.80 10.49 3.43
CA ALA A 28 4.03 10.48 4.88
C ALA A 28 3.66 9.13 5.54
N VAL A 29 2.56 8.50 5.13
CA VAL A 29 2.13 7.18 5.63
C VAL A 29 3.13 6.11 5.19
N LEU A 30 3.53 6.11 3.92
CA LEU A 30 4.51 5.16 3.39
C LEU A 30 5.90 5.32 4.05
N GLN A 31 6.33 6.54 4.37
CA GLN A 31 7.57 6.81 5.11
C GLN A 31 7.48 6.32 6.56
N ALA A 32 6.34 6.54 7.21
CA ALA A 32 6.11 6.05 8.57
C ALA A 32 6.15 4.51 8.62
N LEU A 33 5.50 3.82 7.68
CA LEU A 33 5.53 2.37 7.58
C LEU A 33 6.94 1.83 7.33
N GLN A 34 7.71 2.44 6.42
CA GLN A 34 9.11 2.06 6.18
C GLN A 34 9.97 2.24 7.42
N SER A 35 9.76 3.31 8.18
CA SER A 35 10.50 3.55 9.43
C SER A 35 10.17 2.47 10.46
N VAL A 36 8.88 2.13 10.64
CA VAL A 36 8.45 1.04 11.53
C VAL A 36 9.11 -0.29 11.16
N VAL A 37 9.12 -0.65 9.88
CA VAL A 37 9.75 -1.91 9.42
C VAL A 37 11.24 -1.90 9.68
N ARG A 38 11.94 -0.84 9.28
CA ARG A 38 13.39 -0.69 9.49
C ARG A 38 13.75 -0.80 10.97
N ASP A 39 13.06 -0.06 11.82
CA ASP A 39 13.39 0.04 13.24
C ASP A 39 13.09 -1.28 13.98
N ALA A 40 12.01 -1.98 13.62
CA ALA A 40 11.72 -3.31 14.17
C ALA A 40 12.73 -4.38 13.71
N HIS A 41 13.12 -4.37 12.43
CA HIS A 41 14.12 -5.29 11.91
C HIS A 41 15.51 -5.03 12.47
N ALA A 42 15.87 -3.77 12.77
CA ALA A 42 17.11 -3.42 13.47
C ALA A 42 17.19 -4.08 14.86
N GLU A 43 16.03 -4.29 15.50
CA GLU A 43 15.88 -5.00 16.78
C GLU A 43 15.64 -6.51 16.62
N GLY A 44 15.72 -7.05 15.39
CA GLY A 44 15.47 -8.47 15.11
C GLY A 44 14.01 -8.91 15.32
N LYS A 45 13.06 -7.98 15.31
CA LYS A 45 11.63 -8.26 15.56
C LYS A 45 10.84 -8.29 14.24
N PRO A 46 9.96 -9.29 14.04
CA PRO A 46 9.11 -9.33 12.86
C PRO A 46 8.01 -8.26 12.92
N VAL A 47 7.55 -7.80 11.76
CA VAL A 47 6.48 -6.82 11.63
C VAL A 47 5.32 -7.38 10.82
N SER A 48 4.12 -7.24 11.36
CA SER A 48 2.88 -7.56 10.64
C SER A 48 2.02 -6.32 10.46
N ILE A 49 1.20 -6.32 9.41
CA ILE A 49 0.24 -5.24 9.13
C ILE A 49 -1.14 -5.80 8.82
N CYS A 50 -2.14 -5.16 9.39
CA CYS A 50 -3.56 -5.40 9.13
C CYS A 50 -4.27 -4.14 8.61
N GLY A 51 -5.54 -4.29 8.25
CA GLY A 51 -6.39 -3.22 7.74
C GLY A 51 -6.56 -3.28 6.22
N GLU A 52 -7.20 -2.26 5.66
CA GLU A 52 -7.62 -2.27 4.25
C GLU A 52 -6.42 -2.31 3.30
N MET A 53 -5.34 -1.58 3.64
CA MET A 53 -4.10 -1.56 2.86
C MET A 53 -3.47 -2.95 2.71
N ALA A 54 -3.55 -3.81 3.73
CA ALA A 54 -3.00 -5.16 3.66
C ALA A 54 -3.80 -6.08 2.72
N GLY A 55 -5.09 -5.77 2.53
CA GLY A 55 -5.99 -6.50 1.64
C GLY A 55 -6.04 -5.97 0.21
N ASP A 56 -5.42 -4.82 -0.07
CA ASP A 56 -5.32 -4.26 -1.41
C ASP A 56 -4.15 -4.92 -2.17
N PRO A 57 -4.38 -5.57 -3.33
CA PRO A 57 -3.31 -6.24 -4.08
C PRO A 57 -2.16 -5.31 -4.50
N ALA A 58 -2.45 -4.08 -4.91
CA ALA A 58 -1.43 -3.14 -5.35
C ALA A 58 -0.62 -2.62 -4.15
N ALA A 59 -1.28 -2.27 -3.05
CA ALA A 59 -0.59 -1.82 -1.85
C ALA A 59 0.23 -2.96 -1.20
N ALA A 60 -0.25 -4.21 -1.27
CA ALA A 60 0.48 -5.37 -0.78
C ALA A 60 1.86 -5.55 -1.45
N VAL A 61 2.00 -5.16 -2.74
CA VAL A 61 3.31 -5.15 -3.43
C VAL A 61 4.27 -4.19 -2.74
N LEU A 62 3.79 -3.01 -2.34
CA LEU A 62 4.60 -2.03 -1.61
C LEU A 62 4.94 -2.54 -0.20
N LEU A 63 3.97 -3.11 0.52
CA LEU A 63 4.21 -3.68 1.85
C LEU A 63 5.25 -4.81 1.82
N MET A 64 5.18 -5.68 0.81
CA MET A 64 6.21 -6.69 0.57
C MET A 64 7.58 -6.05 0.25
N ALA A 65 7.62 -5.01 -0.57
CA ALA A 65 8.85 -4.30 -0.91
C ALA A 65 9.49 -3.60 0.30
N MET A 66 8.68 -3.04 1.20
CA MET A 66 9.11 -2.43 2.46
C MET A 66 9.71 -3.45 3.42
N GLY A 67 9.28 -4.72 3.34
CA GLY A 67 9.78 -5.81 4.17
C GLY A 67 8.83 -6.26 5.28
N PHE A 68 7.51 -6.03 5.16
CA PHE A 68 6.57 -6.62 6.11
C PHE A 68 6.62 -8.16 6.06
N ASP A 69 6.74 -8.79 7.23
CA ASP A 69 6.88 -10.25 7.37
C ASP A 69 5.54 -10.97 7.25
N SER A 70 4.44 -10.29 7.60
CA SER A 70 3.08 -10.85 7.55
C SER A 70 2.02 -9.81 7.22
N LEU A 71 1.10 -10.19 6.32
CA LEU A 71 -0.08 -9.40 5.94
C LEU A 71 -1.35 -10.09 6.44
N SER A 72 -2.14 -9.37 7.24
CA SER A 72 -3.41 -9.86 7.79
C SER A 72 -4.59 -9.14 7.14
N MET A 73 -5.57 -9.90 6.65
CA MET A 73 -6.71 -9.39 5.89
C MET A 73 -7.92 -10.31 5.98
N ASN A 74 -9.08 -9.85 5.49
CA ASN A 74 -10.25 -10.72 5.30
C ASN A 74 -9.95 -11.85 4.30
N ALA A 75 -10.46 -13.06 4.59
CA ALA A 75 -10.38 -14.23 3.72
C ALA A 75 -10.78 -13.97 2.25
N THR A 76 -11.71 -13.06 1.99
CA THR A 76 -12.13 -12.70 0.62
C THR A 76 -11.02 -12.03 -0.20
N ASN A 77 -10.08 -11.33 0.45
CA ASN A 77 -8.96 -10.65 -0.20
C ASN A 77 -7.74 -11.55 -0.37
N LEU A 78 -7.63 -12.60 0.44
CA LEU A 78 -6.47 -13.51 0.48
C LEU A 78 -6.09 -14.07 -0.90
N PRO A 79 -7.02 -14.60 -1.74
CA PRO A 79 -6.65 -15.16 -3.05
C PRO A 79 -6.09 -14.09 -4.00
N LYS A 80 -6.64 -12.87 -3.99
CA LYS A 80 -6.23 -11.77 -4.88
C LYS A 80 -4.84 -11.26 -4.52
N VAL A 81 -4.60 -11.00 -3.23
CA VAL A 81 -3.29 -10.56 -2.74
C VAL A 81 -2.24 -11.65 -2.96
N LYS A 82 -2.55 -12.90 -2.61
CA LYS A 82 -1.64 -14.03 -2.83
C LYS A 82 -1.29 -14.20 -4.30
N TRP A 83 -2.25 -14.05 -5.21
CA TRP A 83 -1.98 -14.12 -6.65
C TRP A 83 -1.01 -13.00 -7.06
N MET A 84 -1.29 -11.75 -6.68
CA MET A 84 -0.49 -10.57 -7.04
C MET A 84 0.96 -10.69 -6.58
N LEU A 85 1.18 -11.02 -5.30
CA LEU A 85 2.53 -11.15 -4.74
C LEU A 85 3.33 -12.27 -5.43
N ARG A 86 2.67 -13.31 -5.94
CA ARG A 86 3.34 -14.39 -6.69
C ARG A 86 3.71 -14.02 -8.12
N GLN A 87 3.20 -12.91 -8.66
CA GLN A 87 3.52 -12.48 -10.03
C GLN A 87 4.69 -11.50 -10.12
N ILE A 88 5.14 -10.93 -9.00
CA ILE A 88 6.16 -9.89 -8.99
C ILE A 88 7.39 -10.30 -8.17
N ASN A 89 8.57 -10.11 -8.74
CA ASN A 89 9.82 -10.32 -8.04
C ASN A 89 10.05 -9.24 -6.98
N LEU A 90 10.58 -9.63 -5.82
CA LEU A 90 10.86 -8.71 -4.72
C LEU A 90 11.80 -7.57 -5.12
N SER A 91 12.83 -7.85 -5.92
CA SER A 91 13.75 -6.81 -6.44
C SER A 91 12.99 -5.75 -7.24
N LYS A 92 12.09 -6.18 -8.13
CA LYS A 92 11.26 -5.28 -8.94
C LYS A 92 10.29 -4.46 -8.08
N ALA A 93 9.71 -5.07 -7.06
CA ALA A 93 8.85 -4.38 -6.11
C ALA A 93 9.62 -3.30 -5.32
N LYS A 94 10.88 -3.59 -4.93
CA LYS A 94 11.77 -2.62 -4.28
C LYS A 94 12.16 -1.46 -5.20
N GLU A 95 12.48 -1.73 -6.47
CA GLU A 95 12.72 -0.68 -7.48
C GLU A 95 11.49 0.23 -7.63
N LEU A 96 10.31 -0.38 -7.74
CA LEU A 96 9.06 0.36 -7.85
C LEU A 96 8.80 1.24 -6.62
N LEU A 97 8.97 0.69 -5.41
CA LEU A 97 8.85 1.45 -4.18
C LEU A 97 9.81 2.66 -4.19
N ALA A 98 11.09 2.46 -4.50
CA ALA A 98 12.07 3.53 -4.55
C ALA A 98 11.68 4.65 -5.54
N GLN A 99 11.15 4.29 -6.70
CA GLN A 99 10.65 5.26 -7.69
C GLN A 99 9.42 6.01 -7.20
N LEU A 100 8.47 5.34 -6.54
CA LEU A 100 7.27 5.99 -6.03
C LEU A 100 7.59 6.97 -4.90
N MET A 101 8.53 6.63 -4.03
CA MET A 101 8.93 7.46 -2.88
C MET A 101 9.63 8.78 -3.26
N THR A 102 9.95 9.01 -4.55
CA THR A 102 10.41 10.33 -5.02
C THR A 102 9.29 11.33 -5.27
N ASN A 103 8.02 10.89 -5.19
CA ASN A 103 6.85 11.73 -5.40
C ASN A 103 6.28 12.16 -4.05
N ASP A 104 5.83 13.40 -3.97
CA ASP A 104 5.20 14.01 -2.78
C ASP A 104 3.66 14.04 -2.88
N ASN A 105 3.09 13.57 -3.99
CA ASN A 105 1.66 13.59 -4.25
C ASN A 105 1.06 12.16 -4.22
N PRO A 106 0.05 11.89 -3.36
CA PRO A 106 -0.58 10.58 -3.25
C PRO A 106 -1.23 10.09 -4.56
N GLN A 107 -1.88 10.99 -5.30
CA GLN A 107 -2.53 10.63 -6.56
C GLN A 107 -1.51 10.23 -7.64
N VAL A 108 -0.35 10.88 -7.67
CA VAL A 108 0.77 10.49 -8.55
C VAL A 108 1.33 9.13 -8.16
N ILE A 109 1.50 8.87 -6.85
CA ILE A 109 1.95 7.57 -6.36
C ILE A 109 0.98 6.46 -6.77
N SER A 110 -0.32 6.66 -6.51
CA SER A 110 -1.37 5.70 -6.85
C SER A 110 -1.39 5.44 -8.36
N SER A 111 -1.43 6.48 -9.18
CA SER A 111 -1.48 6.35 -10.64
C SER A 111 -0.23 5.68 -11.21
N SER A 112 0.95 6.01 -10.68
CA SER A 112 2.22 5.41 -11.10
C SER A 112 2.32 3.94 -10.70
N LEU A 113 1.84 3.58 -9.50
CA LEU A 113 1.73 2.19 -9.06
C LEU A 113 0.82 1.39 -9.99
N GLN A 114 -0.36 1.91 -10.31
CA GLN A 114 -1.29 1.22 -11.22
C GLN A 114 -0.72 1.06 -12.62
N LEU A 115 -0.07 2.10 -13.15
CA LEU A 115 0.56 2.05 -14.45
C LEU A 115 1.71 1.02 -14.48
N ALA A 116 2.56 1.00 -13.46
CA ALA A 116 3.65 0.04 -13.36
C ALA A 116 3.14 -1.40 -13.34
N LEU A 117 2.13 -1.69 -12.52
CA LEU A 117 1.56 -3.04 -12.44
C LEU A 117 0.81 -3.42 -13.73
N LYS A 118 0.15 -2.46 -14.40
CA LYS A 118 -0.46 -2.69 -15.71
C LYS A 118 0.59 -3.04 -16.77
N ASN A 119 1.73 -2.34 -16.78
CA ASN A 119 2.83 -2.62 -17.69
C ASN A 119 3.47 -4.00 -17.45
N LEU A 120 3.34 -4.54 -16.23
CA LEU A 120 3.72 -5.91 -15.89
C LEU A 120 2.64 -6.95 -16.24
N GLY A 121 1.52 -6.54 -16.85
CA GLY A 121 0.41 -7.43 -17.19
C GLY A 121 -0.48 -7.83 -16.01
N LEU A 122 -0.38 -7.13 -14.87
CA LEU A 122 -1.06 -7.49 -13.61
C LEU A 122 -2.40 -6.79 -13.41
N SER A 123 -2.96 -6.19 -14.47
CA SER A 123 -4.22 -5.43 -14.44
C SER A 123 -5.43 -6.25 -13.98
N ARG A 124 -5.40 -7.58 -14.12
CA ARG A 124 -6.54 -8.47 -13.84
C ARG A 124 -7.03 -8.45 -12.39
N MET A 125 -6.15 -8.11 -11.44
CA MET A 125 -6.47 -7.97 -10.01
C MET A 125 -6.52 -6.51 -9.55
N ILE A 126 -6.28 -5.58 -10.46
CA ILE A 126 -6.32 -4.14 -10.28
C ILE A 126 -7.63 -3.67 -10.91
N ASN A 127 -8.75 -4.00 -10.28
CA ASN A 127 -10.01 -3.43 -10.72
C ASN A 127 -10.23 -2.12 -9.94
N PRO A 128 -10.50 -1.00 -10.62
CA PRO A 128 -10.63 0.30 -9.98
C PRO A 128 -11.97 0.34 -9.23
N SER A 129 -11.92 0.25 -7.91
CA SER A 129 -13.03 0.68 -7.05
C SER A 129 -12.74 2.03 -6.38
N SER A 130 -11.64 2.71 -6.74
CA SER A 130 -11.21 3.97 -6.12
C SER A 130 -11.12 5.17 -7.07
N VAL A 131 -11.43 5.02 -8.36
CA VAL A 131 -11.73 6.19 -9.21
C VAL A 131 -13.23 6.38 -9.21
N LYS A 132 -13.78 6.95 -8.13
CA LYS A 132 -15.12 7.53 -8.19
C LYS A 132 -15.02 8.80 -9.01
N GLY A 133 -15.49 8.71 -10.25
CA GLY A 133 -15.71 9.85 -11.13
C GLY A 133 -16.65 10.87 -10.48
N HIS A 134 -16.45 12.11 -10.89
CA HIS A 134 -17.21 13.30 -10.49
C HIS A 134 -18.70 13.16 -10.80
#